data_AF-A0A182FDA9-F1
#
_entry.id   AF-A0A182FDA9-F1
#
_cell.length_a   1.000
_cell.length_b   1.000
_cell.length_c   1.000
_cell.angle_alpha   90.00
_cell.angle_beta   90.00
_cell.angle_gamma   90.00
#
_symmetry.space_group_name_H-M   'P 1'
#
loop_
_entity.id
_entity.type
_entity.pdbx_description
1 polymer ?
#
loop_
_entity_poly.entity_id
_entity_poly.type
_entity_poly.pdbx_seq_one_letter_code
_entity_poly.pdbx_strand_id
1 'polypeptide(L)'
;MPSPLLCGYASAALGMAISIVYFGLHNVRQQRMQRLVLEREVVHHLYARHRMRQMNRKYANSYSSKLIKRRLLNKINQLRPRIHLRSAMPHWQLIHTASGSVRAVPLP
;
A
#
# COMPACT_ATOMS: atom_id res chain seq x y z
N MET A 1 -23.68 -46.77 -54.87
CA MET A 1 -22.50 -46.10 -54.27
C MET A 1 -22.93 -44.70 -53.85
N PRO A 2 -22.71 -44.26 -52.59
CA PRO A 2 -23.05 -42.91 -52.18
C PRO A 2 -22.26 -41.90 -53.03
N SER A 3 -22.91 -40.81 -53.47
CA SER A 3 -22.25 -39.83 -54.31
C SER A 3 -21.19 -39.06 -53.50
N PRO A 4 -20.01 -38.78 -54.06
CA PRO A 4 -18.90 -38.14 -53.33
C PRO A 4 -19.28 -36.74 -52.81
N LEU A 5 -20.19 -36.05 -53.52
CA LEU A 5 -20.73 -34.76 -53.10
C LEU A 5 -21.56 -34.87 -51.81
N LEU A 6 -22.41 -35.89 -51.68
CA LEU A 6 -23.22 -36.11 -50.47
C LEU A 6 -22.34 -36.41 -49.25
N CYS A 7 -21.28 -37.21 -49.42
CA CYS A 7 -20.29 -37.43 -48.36
C CYS A 7 -19.55 -36.14 -47.97
N GLY A 8 -19.20 -35.30 -48.95
CA GLY A 8 -18.61 -33.98 -48.72
C GLY A 8 -19.53 -33.08 -47.87
N TYR A 9 -20.79 -32.93 -48.26
CA TYR A 9 -21.77 -32.13 -47.52
C TYR A 9 -22.04 -32.65 -46.12
N ALA A 10 -22.15 -33.97 -45.94
CA ALA A 10 -22.35 -34.57 -44.62
C ALA A 10 -21.16 -34.31 -43.68
N SER A 11 -19.92 -34.44 -44.19
CA SER A 11 -18.72 -34.18 -43.40
C SER A 11 -18.56 -32.69 -43.04
N ALA A 12 -18.90 -31.78 -43.97
CA ALA A 12 -18.91 -30.35 -43.72
C ALA A 12 -19.97 -29.94 -42.68
N ALA A 13 -21.17 -30.52 -42.75
CA ALA A 13 -22.23 -30.28 -41.77
C ALA A 13 -21.83 -30.75 -40.36
N LEU A 14 -21.19 -31.92 -40.25
CA LEU A 14 -20.62 -32.42 -38.99
C LEU A 14 -19.51 -31.49 -38.47
N GLY A 15 -18.59 -31.06 -39.33
CA GLY A 15 -17.53 -30.12 -38.96
C GLY A 15 -18.06 -28.78 -38.46
N MET A 16 -19.10 -28.25 -39.10
CA MET A 16 -19.78 -27.03 -38.66
C MET A 16 -20.47 -27.23 -37.30
N ALA A 17 -21.19 -28.34 -37.11
CA ALA A 17 -21.86 -28.63 -35.84
C ALA A 17 -20.85 -28.70 -34.68
N ILE A 18 -19.72 -29.38 -34.87
CA ILE A 18 -18.64 -29.48 -33.88
C ILE A 18 -18.04 -28.09 -33.59
N SER A 19 -17.80 -27.30 -34.64
CA SER A 19 -17.22 -25.96 -34.52
C SER A 19 -18.13 -25.00 -33.75
N ILE A 20 -19.44 -25.04 -34.01
CA ILE A 20 -20.44 -24.22 -33.30
C ILE A 20 -20.48 -24.58 -31.82
N VAL A 21 -20.51 -25.89 -31.49
CA VAL A 21 -20.52 -26.35 -30.10
C VAL A 21 -19.24 -25.91 -29.37
N TYR A 22 -18.08 -26.08 -30.00
CA TYR A 22 -16.80 -25.67 -29.43
C TYR A 22 -16.74 -24.15 -29.22
N PHE A 23 -17.14 -23.37 -30.22
CA PHE A 23 -17.14 -21.91 -30.14
C PHE A 23 -18.13 -21.41 -29.07
N GLY A 24 -19.31 -22.00 -28.97
CA GLY A 24 -20.28 -21.68 -27.92
C GLY A 24 -19.71 -21.92 -26.52
N LEU A 25 -19.13 -23.10 -26.28
CA LEU A 25 -18.51 -23.44 -24.99
C LEU A 25 -17.34 -22.51 -24.66
N HIS A 26 -16.50 -22.20 -25.64
CA HIS A 26 -15.36 -21.30 -25.47
C HIS A 26 -15.81 -19.89 -25.07
N ASN A 27 -16.82 -19.33 -25.75
CA ASN A 27 -17.35 -18.00 -25.43
C ASN A 27 -17.98 -17.96 -24.03
N VAL A 28 -18.76 -18.97 -23.65
CA VAL A 28 -19.36 -19.05 -22.31
C VAL A 28 -18.27 -19.11 -21.23
N ARG A 29 -17.19 -19.87 -21.48
CA ARG A 29 -16.05 -19.95 -20.56
C ARG A 29 -15.31 -18.61 -20.46
N GLN A 30 -15.06 -17.94 -21.57
CA GLN A 30 -14.43 -16.62 -21.59
C GLN A 30 -15.27 -15.56 -20.87
N GLN A 31 -16.59 -15.53 -21.09
CA GLN A 31 -17.49 -14.61 -20.40
C GLN A 31 -17.47 -14.82 -18.88
N ARG A 32 -17.48 -16.07 -18.41
CA ARG A 32 -17.37 -16.38 -16.98
C ARG A 32 -16.04 -15.90 -16.40
N MET A 33 -14.94 -16.13 -17.12
CA MET A 33 -13.61 -15.71 -16.67
C MET A 33 -13.48 -14.19 -16.62
N GLN A 34 -14.03 -13.47 -17.61
CA GLN A 34 -14.07 -12.01 -17.62
C GLN A 34 -14.88 -11.45 -16.44
N ARG A 35 -16.03 -12.06 -16.10
CA ARG A 35 -16.82 -11.67 -14.92
C ARG A 35 -16.03 -11.84 -13.62
N LEU A 36 -15.34 -12.97 -13.45
CA LEU A 36 -14.52 -13.23 -12.26
C LEU A 36 -13.36 -12.23 -12.11
N VAL A 37 -12.73 -11.82 -13.22
CA VAL A 37 -11.68 -10.80 -13.20
C VAL A 37 -12.24 -9.44 -12.80
N LEU A 38 -13.38 -9.04 -13.37
CA LEU A 38 -14.05 -7.78 -13.03
C LEU A 38 -14.47 -7.74 -11.55
N GLU A 39 -15.06 -8.82 -11.03
CA GLU A 39 -15.42 -8.90 -9.60
C GLU A 39 -14.19 -8.77 -8.70
N ARG A 40 -13.08 -9.42 -9.07
CA ARG A 40 -11.83 -9.34 -8.31
C ARG A 40 -11.26 -7.93 -8.31
N GLU A 41 -11.23 -7.24 -9.45
CA GLU A 41 -10.74 -5.86 -9.55
C GLU A 41 -11.61 -4.89 -8.75
N VAL A 42 -12.93 -5.02 -8.81
CA VAL A 42 -13.87 -4.19 -8.05
C VAL A 42 -13.63 -4.34 -6.55
N VAL A 43 -13.52 -5.58 -6.06
CA VAL A 43 -13.22 -5.85 -4.65
C VAL A 43 -11.88 -5.25 -4.27
N HIS A 44 -10.84 -5.41 -5.10
CA HIS A 44 -9.52 -4.86 -4.83
C HIS A 44 -9.53 -3.32 -4.76
N HIS A 45 -10.29 -2.67 -5.64
CA HIS A 45 -10.44 -1.22 -5.65
C HIS A 45 -11.19 -0.71 -4.41
N LEU A 46 -12.25 -1.40 -3.99
CA LEU A 46 -13.00 -1.07 -2.79
C LEU A 46 -12.13 -1.23 -1.52
N TYR A 47 -11.39 -2.34 -1.40
CA TYR A 47 -10.46 -2.57 -0.29
C TYR A 47 -9.33 -1.54 -0.27
N ALA A 48 -8.73 -1.20 -1.41
CA ALA A 48 -7.68 -0.20 -1.49
C ALA A 48 -8.19 1.19 -1.04
N ARG A 49 -9.39 1.58 -1.50
CA ARG A 49 -10.01 2.86 -1.12
C ARG A 49 -10.33 2.91 0.37
N HIS A 50 -10.79 1.81 0.96
CA HIS A 50 -11.08 1.74 2.38
C HIS A 50 -9.82 1.82 3.24
N ARG A 51 -8.77 1.07 2.86
CA ARG A 51 -7.45 1.07 3.53
C ARG A 51 -6.82 2.47 3.56
N MET A 52 -6.84 3.19 2.44
CA MET A 52 -6.30 4.55 2.37
C MET A 52 -7.04 5.54 3.29
N ARG A 53 -8.38 5.45 3.35
CA ARG A 53 -9.19 6.29 4.25
C ARG A 53 -8.91 6.02 5.72
N GLN A 54 -8.75 4.76 6.09
CA GLN A 54 -8.47 4.36 7.48
C GLN A 54 -7.05 4.78 7.91
N MET A 55 -6.07 4.65 6.99
CA MET A 55 -4.70 5.10 7.22
C MET A 55 -4.65 6.62 7.43
N ASN A 56 -5.32 7.41 6.58
CA ASN A 56 -5.39 8.87 6.75
C ASN A 56 -6.00 9.30 8.10
N ARG A 57 -7.04 8.62 8.59
CA ARG A 57 -7.63 8.91 9.91
C ARG A 57 -6.65 8.66 11.06
N LYS A 58 -5.87 7.57 10.99
CA LYS A 58 -4.88 7.23 12.03
C LYS A 58 -3.73 8.25 12.09
N TYR A 59 -3.25 8.71 10.93
CA TYR A 59 -2.23 9.76 10.86
C TYR A 59 -2.75 11.13 11.31
N ALA A 60 -3.96 11.52 10.90
CA ALA A 60 -4.58 12.78 11.31
C ALA A 60 -4.80 12.85 12.84
N ASN A 61 -5.30 11.76 13.45
CA ASN A 61 -5.49 11.67 14.91
C ASN A 61 -4.16 11.64 15.68
N SER A 62 -3.10 11.06 15.10
CA SER A 62 -1.77 11.10 15.71
C SER A 62 -1.20 12.53 15.72
N TYR A 63 -1.42 13.30 14.64
CA TYR A 63 -0.97 14.69 14.57
C TYR A 63 -1.74 15.59 15.55
N SER A 64 -3.07 15.51 15.57
CA SER A 64 -3.90 16.31 16.49
C SER A 64 -3.62 15.98 17.95
N SER A 65 -3.51 14.69 18.31
CA SER A 65 -3.18 14.27 19.68
C SER A 65 -1.77 14.69 20.10
N LYS A 66 -0.76 14.64 19.21
CA LYS A 66 0.59 15.17 19.47
C LYS A 66 0.57 16.69 19.71
N LEU A 67 -0.21 17.42 18.92
CA LEU A 67 -0.33 18.88 19.05
C LEU A 67 -1.02 19.27 20.36
N ILE A 68 -2.10 18.57 20.74
CA ILE A 68 -2.80 18.76 22.02
C ILE A 68 -1.85 18.45 23.19
N LYS A 69 -1.14 17.31 23.15
CA LYS A 69 -0.15 16.95 24.17
C LYS A 69 0.95 18.00 24.29
N ARG A 70 1.49 18.50 23.16
CA ARG A 70 2.49 19.59 23.16
C ARG A 70 1.96 20.86 23.80
N ARG A 71 0.74 21.29 23.44
CA ARG A 71 0.10 22.48 24.03
C ARG A 71 -0.11 22.33 25.53
N LEU A 72 -0.53 21.14 25.97
CA LEU A 72 -0.78 20.84 27.37
C LEU A 72 0.52 20.81 28.19
N LEU A 73 1.57 20.16 27.67
CA LEU A 73 2.91 20.19 28.27
C LEU A 73 3.46 21.61 28.35
N ASN A 74 3.23 22.44 27.32
CA ASN A 74 3.69 23.83 27.33
C ASN A 74 2.96 24.65 28.41
N LYS A 75 1.64 24.49 28.55
CA LYS A 75 0.88 25.10 29.65
C LYS A 75 1.35 24.64 31.03
N ILE A 76 1.63 23.34 31.20
CA ILE A 76 2.18 22.80 32.46
C ILE A 76 3.55 23.42 32.75
N ASN A 77 4.44 23.50 31.75
CA ASN A 77 5.75 24.13 31.89
C ASN A 77 5.67 25.64 32.18
N GLN A 78 4.61 26.33 31.75
CA GLN A 78 4.37 27.72 32.12
C GLN A 78 3.90 27.87 33.57
N LEU A 79 3.10 26.92 34.08
CA LEU A 79 2.59 26.93 35.46
C LEU A 79 3.63 26.46 36.50
N ARG A 80 4.52 25.56 36.09
CA ARG A 80 5.71 25.17 36.84
C ARG A 80 6.89 25.27 35.86
N PRO A 81 7.53 26.43 35.71
CA PRO A 81 8.78 26.52 34.96
C PRO A 81 9.71 25.50 35.61
N ARG A 82 10.04 24.45 34.86
CA ARG A 82 11.07 23.50 35.26
C ARG A 82 12.28 24.35 35.58
N ILE A 83 12.60 24.42 36.87
CA ILE A 83 13.87 24.91 37.37
C ILE A 83 14.86 24.03 36.62
N HIS A 84 15.54 24.61 35.62
CA HIS A 84 16.60 23.92 34.92
C HIS A 84 17.68 23.77 35.98
N LEU A 85 17.65 22.65 36.71
CA LEU A 85 18.74 22.25 37.58
C LEU A 85 19.95 22.16 36.66
N ARG A 86 20.83 23.15 36.78
CA ARG A 86 22.13 23.15 36.11
C ARG A 86 22.74 21.78 36.40
N SER A 87 23.02 21.02 35.34
CA SER A 87 23.74 19.76 35.46
C SER A 87 25.00 20.02 36.31
N ALA A 88 25.15 19.28 37.40
CA ALA A 88 26.32 19.39 38.28
C ALA A 88 27.61 18.92 37.59
N MET A 89 27.51 18.31 36.40
CA MET A 89 28.66 17.83 35.64
C MET A 89 29.17 18.89 34.64
N PRO A 90 30.49 19.11 34.59
CA PRO A 90 31.11 20.01 33.60
C PRO A 90 30.87 19.46 32.20
N HIS A 91 30.43 20.34 31.28
CA HIS A 91 30.29 20.00 29.88
C HIS A 91 31.66 20.10 29.21
N TRP A 92 32.07 19.08 28.48
CA TRP A 92 33.35 19.05 27.78
C TRP A 92 33.11 19.21 26.28
N GLN A 93 33.82 20.14 25.66
CA GLN A 93 33.87 20.26 24.20
C GLN A 93 35.03 19.43 23.68
N LEU A 94 34.73 18.48 22.78
CA LEU A 94 35.74 17.68 22.09
C LEU A 94 36.14 18.38 20.80
N ILE A 95 37.40 18.82 20.72
CA ILE A 95 37.98 19.45 19.54
C ILE A 95 38.80 18.40 18.80
N HIS A 96 38.38 18.07 17.58
CA HIS A 96 39.14 17.20 16.68
C HIS A 96 40.15 18.04 15.90
N THR A 97 41.43 17.71 16.05
CA THR A 97 42.51 18.32 15.27
C THR A 97 42.64 17.65 13.91
N ALA A 98 43.15 18.38 12.90
CA ALA A 98 43.40 17.84 11.56
C ALA A 98 44.35 16.62 11.56
N SER A 99 45.20 16.50 12.58
CA SER A 99 46.06 15.34 12.85
C SER A 99 45.35 14.13 13.46
N GLY A 100 44.02 14.17 13.65
CA GLY A 100 43.23 13.07 14.21
C GLY A 100 43.23 12.97 15.74
N SER A 101 43.96 13.85 16.45
CA SER A 101 43.94 13.87 17.93
C SER A 101 42.69 14.59 18.46
N VAL A 102 42.11 14.06 19.54
CA VAL A 102 40.93 14.61 20.21
C VAL A 102 41.37 15.29 21.50
N ARG A 103 41.05 16.58 21.66
CA ARG A 103 41.28 17.34 22.90
C ARG A 103 39.94 17.64 23.56
N ALA A 104 39.81 17.32 24.86
CA ALA A 104 38.66 17.71 25.66
C ALA A 104 38.96 19.03 26.38
N VAL A 105 38.17 20.07 26.12
CA VAL A 105 38.27 21.37 26.79
C VAL A 105 36.99 21.57 27.62
N PRO A 106 37.09 21.91 28.91
CA PRO A 106 35.90 22.18 29.72
C PRO A 106 35.25 23.49 29.24
N LEU A 107 33.92 23.46 29.08
CA LEU A 107 33.11 24.64 28.78
C LEU A 107 32.82 25.40 30.09
N PRO A 108 32.89 26.75 30.10
CA PRO A 108 32.56 27.57 31.27
C PRO A 108 31.07 27.55 31.63
#